data_AF-A0A3B9G1Y6-F1
#
_entry.id   AF-A0A3B9G1Y6-F1
#
_cell.length_a   1.000
_cell.length_b   1.000
_cell.length_c   1.000
_cell.angle_alpha   90.00
_cell.angle_beta   90.00
_cell.angle_gamma   90.00
#
_symmetry.space_group_name_H-M   'P 1'
#
loop_
_entity.id
_entity.type
_entity.pdbx_description
1 polymer ?
#
loop_
_entity_poly.entity_id
_entity_poly.type
_entity_poly.pdbx_seq_one_letter_code
_entity_poly.pdbx_strand_id
1 'polypeptide(L)'
;MKKRSWKICGILVVLGALTGLIHPKYAAGFLTGALIGILLYFRNDRYWNSVVDGGYAEKGTGILHFLINYALMAAVMIISVKLPEHMNIFASAAGLLIIKMTITVEALLPRKESDE
;
A
#
# COMPACT_ATOMS: atom_id res chain seq x y z
N MET A 1 10.74 4.71 -4.93
CA MET A 1 11.22 3.54 -4.15
C MET A 1 12.41 2.88 -4.85
N LYS A 2 13.39 2.36 -4.10
CA LYS A 2 14.57 1.67 -4.67
C LYS A 2 14.26 0.19 -4.96
N LYS A 3 15.12 -0.49 -5.72
CA LYS A 3 15.00 -1.95 -5.99
C LYS A 3 14.89 -2.78 -4.70
N ARG A 4 15.62 -2.41 -3.65
CA ARG A 4 15.57 -3.05 -2.33
C ARG A 4 14.19 -2.96 -1.69
N SER A 5 13.58 -1.77 -1.66
CA SER A 5 12.22 -1.56 -1.13
C SER A 5 11.19 -2.47 -1.82
N TRP A 6 11.26 -2.60 -3.14
CA TRP A 6 10.35 -3.48 -3.89
C TRP A 6 10.58 -4.97 -3.60
N LYS A 7 11.82 -5.41 -3.34
CA LYS A 7 12.09 -6.77 -2.87
C LYS A 7 11.45 -7.03 -1.50
N ILE A 8 11.60 -6.09 -0.56
CA ILE A 8 10.96 -6.18 0.76
C ILE A 8 9.44 -6.22 0.61
N CYS A 9 8.87 -5.35 -0.21
CA CYS A 9 7.43 -5.35 -0.50
C CYS A 9 6.98 -6.70 -1.06
N GLY A 10 7.70 -7.27 -2.03
CA GLY A 10 7.39 -8.58 -2.61
C GLY A 10 7.40 -9.69 -1.56
N ILE A 11 8.40 -9.72 -0.68
CA ILE A 11 8.48 -10.68 0.43
C ILE A 11 7.28 -10.52 1.37
N LEU A 12 6.94 -9.29 1.78
CA LEU A 12 5.80 -9.04 2.67
C LEU A 12 4.47 -9.42 2.01
N VAL A 13 4.32 -9.20 0.69
CA VAL A 13 3.14 -9.62 -0.07
C VAL A 13 3.02 -11.13 -0.10
N VAL A 14 4.12 -11.85 -0.37
CA VAL A 14 4.13 -13.32 -0.36
C VAL A 14 3.78 -13.84 1.03
N LEU A 15 4.39 -13.32 2.09
CA LEU A 15 4.07 -13.69 3.47
C LEU A 15 2.60 -13.44 3.82
N GLY A 16 2.04 -12.30 3.42
CA GLY A 16 0.63 -12.02 3.61
C GLY A 16 -0.28 -12.93 2.76
N ALA A 17 0.12 -13.32 1.55
CA ALA A 17 -0.61 -14.28 0.73
C ALA A 17 -0.68 -15.68 1.36
N LEU A 18 0.35 -16.08 2.11
CA LEU A 18 0.36 -17.36 2.84
C LEU A 18 -0.73 -17.44 3.92
N THR A 19 -1.31 -16.32 4.36
CA THR A 19 -2.50 -16.34 5.24
C THR A 19 -3.70 -17.06 4.61
N GLY A 20 -3.70 -17.21 3.28
CA GLY A 20 -4.66 -18.03 2.54
C GLY A 20 -4.65 -19.51 2.90
N LEU A 21 -3.54 -20.03 3.43
CA LEU A 21 -3.44 -21.41 3.91
C LEU A 21 -4.33 -21.69 5.13
N ILE A 22 -4.67 -20.65 5.90
CA ILE A 22 -5.64 -20.74 7.00
C ILE A 22 -7.06 -20.66 6.44
N HIS A 23 -7.32 -19.63 5.62
CA HIS A 23 -8.60 -19.48 4.92
C HIS A 23 -8.42 -18.53 3.71
N PRO A 24 -8.99 -18.85 2.52
CA PRO A 24 -8.80 -18.05 1.31
C PRO A 24 -9.23 -16.58 1.45
N LYS A 25 -10.21 -16.31 2.32
CA LYS A 25 -10.72 -14.96 2.64
C LYS A 25 -9.65 -14.00 3.17
N TYR A 26 -8.65 -14.50 3.89
CA TYR A 26 -7.56 -13.67 4.43
C TYR A 26 -6.61 -13.26 3.31
N ALA A 27 -6.19 -14.20 2.47
CA ALA A 27 -5.36 -13.90 1.30
C ALA A 27 -6.08 -12.97 0.32
N ALA A 28 -7.35 -13.23 0.00
CA ALA A 28 -8.11 -12.39 -0.92
C ALA A 28 -8.26 -10.95 -0.41
N GLY A 29 -8.59 -10.78 0.87
CA GLY A 29 -8.64 -9.48 1.53
C GLY A 29 -7.28 -8.77 1.47
N PHE A 30 -6.23 -9.44 1.96
CA PHE A 30 -4.88 -8.91 2.00
C PHE A 30 -4.35 -8.52 0.61
N LEU A 31 -4.48 -9.38 -0.39
CA LEU A 31 -3.99 -9.12 -1.75
C LEU A 31 -4.72 -7.94 -2.39
N THR A 32 -6.04 -7.84 -2.20
CA THR A 32 -6.82 -6.70 -2.70
C THR A 32 -6.39 -5.40 -2.02
N GLY A 33 -6.21 -5.42 -0.69
CA GLY A 33 -5.68 -4.28 0.06
C GLY A 33 -4.27 -3.89 -0.40
N ALA A 34 -3.38 -4.88 -0.61
CA ALA A 34 -2.01 -4.67 -1.05
C ALA A 34 -1.97 -4.07 -2.46
N LEU A 35 -2.81 -4.56 -3.37
CA LEU A 35 -2.94 -4.01 -4.72
C LEU A 35 -3.33 -2.53 -4.69
N ILE A 36 -4.34 -2.17 -3.89
CA ILE A 36 -4.75 -0.77 -3.75
C ILE A 36 -3.69 0.06 -3.03
N GLY A 37 -3.02 -0.47 -2.01
CA GLY A 37 -1.90 0.21 -1.35
C GLY A 37 -0.76 0.54 -2.31
N ILE A 38 -0.41 -0.40 -3.19
CA ILE A 38 0.60 -0.21 -4.25
C ILE A 38 0.13 0.81 -5.29
N LEU A 39 -1.14 0.75 -5.72
CA LEU A 39 -1.71 1.73 -6.64
C LEU A 39 -1.65 3.15 -6.06
N LEU A 40 -2.03 3.30 -4.79
CA LEU A 40 -1.99 4.58 -4.07
C LEU A 40 -0.55 5.11 -3.96
N TYR A 41 0.44 4.24 -3.79
CA TYR A 41 1.85 4.64 -3.84
C TYR A 41 2.20 5.27 -5.19
N PHE A 42 1.90 4.62 -6.31
CA PHE A 42 2.21 5.18 -7.63
C PHE A 42 1.45 6.48 -7.91
N ARG A 43 0.20 6.56 -7.46
CA ARG A 43 -0.61 7.78 -7.58
C ARG A 43 -0.02 8.93 -6.78
N ASN A 44 0.45 8.65 -5.56
CA ASN A 44 1.15 9.63 -4.71
C ASN A 44 2.47 10.06 -5.33
N ASP A 45 3.30 9.11 -5.76
CA ASP A 45 4.62 9.36 -6.35
C ASP A 45 4.49 10.27 -7.58
N ARG A 46 3.58 9.94 -8.51
CA ARG A 46 3.32 10.77 -9.70
C ARG A 46 2.76 12.15 -9.35
N TYR A 47 1.78 12.23 -8.46
CA TYR A 47 1.14 13.50 -8.11
C TYR A 47 2.15 14.45 -7.44
N TRP A 48 2.87 13.97 -6.43
CA TRP A 48 3.81 14.81 -5.69
C TRP A 48 5.04 15.17 -6.50
N ASN A 49 5.57 14.27 -7.33
CA ASN A 49 6.64 14.63 -8.26
C ASN A 49 6.17 15.73 -9.23
N SER A 50 4.96 15.61 -9.81
CA SER A 50 4.42 16.66 -10.70
C SER A 50 4.22 18.01 -10.01
N VAL A 51 3.80 18.02 -8.75
CA VAL A 51 3.64 19.26 -7.97
C VAL A 51 4.99 19.90 -7.67
N VAL A 52 5.99 19.09 -7.29
CA VAL A 52 7.35 19.57 -6.99
C VAL A 52 8.04 20.08 -8.25
N ASP A 53 8.00 19.31 -9.34
CA ASP A 53 8.61 19.67 -10.63
C ASP A 53 7.94 20.90 -11.25
N GLY A 54 6.64 21.08 -11.00
CA GLY A 54 5.86 22.23 -11.46
C GLY A 54 6.14 23.52 -10.69
N GLY A 55 6.61 23.45 -9.44
CA GLY A 55 6.90 24.61 -8.60
C GLY A 55 5.68 25.40 -8.11
N TYR A 56 4.46 24.94 -8.37
CA TYR A 56 3.20 25.57 -7.94
C TYR A 56 2.54 24.79 -6.79
N ALA A 57 3.03 25.01 -5.57
CA ALA A 57 2.36 24.54 -4.36
C ALA A 57 1.62 25.71 -3.70
N GLU A 58 0.29 25.72 -3.81
CA GLU A 58 -0.58 26.72 -3.19
C GLU A 58 -1.34 26.14 -1.98
N LYS A 59 -2.02 27.02 -1.23
CA LYS A 59 -2.94 26.59 -0.16
C LYS A 59 -4.04 25.72 -0.78
N GLY A 60 -4.05 24.44 -0.42
CA GLY A 60 -5.04 23.46 -0.89
C GLY A 60 -4.55 22.52 -1.98
N THR A 61 -3.30 22.65 -2.42
CA THR A 61 -2.67 21.63 -3.29
C THR A 61 -2.75 20.27 -2.60
N GLY A 62 -3.31 19.29 -3.32
CA GLY A 62 -3.45 17.92 -2.84
C GLY A 62 -4.78 17.56 -2.19
N ILE A 63 -5.70 18.51 -1.90
CA ILE A 63 -6.97 18.17 -1.21
C ILE A 63 -7.77 17.12 -1.98
N LEU A 64 -8.04 17.36 -3.27
CA LEU A 64 -8.80 16.42 -4.10
C LEU A 64 -8.06 15.08 -4.25
N HIS A 65 -6.73 15.12 -4.35
CA HIS A 65 -5.91 13.92 -4.43
C HIS A 65 -6.01 13.06 -3.17
N PHE A 66 -5.94 13.68 -1.99
CA PHE A 66 -6.16 13.00 -0.72
C PHE A 66 -7.57 12.45 -0.59
N LEU A 67 -8.61 13.23 -0.93
CA LEU A 67 -9.99 12.77 -0.89
C LEU A 67 -10.20 11.50 -1.72
N ILE A 68 -9.67 11.46 -2.95
CA ILE A 68 -9.79 10.29 -3.80
C ILE A 68 -8.99 9.11 -3.22
N ASN A 69 -7.80 9.35 -2.67
CA ASN A 69 -7.04 8.28 -2.01
C ASN A 69 -7.81 7.69 -0.83
N TYR A 70 -8.42 8.52 0.02
CA TYR A 70 -9.27 8.07 1.12
C TYR A 70 -10.51 7.33 0.63
N ALA A 71 -11.14 7.81 -0.44
CA ALA A 71 -12.28 7.13 -1.06
C ALA A 71 -11.90 5.73 -1.57
N LEU A 72 -10.73 5.58 -2.20
CA LEU A 72 -10.23 4.28 -2.66
C LEU A 72 -9.92 3.34 -1.49
N MET A 73 -9.29 3.83 -0.41
CA MET A 73 -9.07 3.03 0.80
C MET A 73 -10.40 2.59 1.44
N ALA A 74 -11.36 3.51 1.54
CA ALA A 74 -12.68 3.22 2.09
C ALA A 74 -13.45 2.21 1.22
N ALA A 75 -13.36 2.33 -0.11
CA ALA A 75 -14.02 1.40 -1.04
C ALA A 75 -13.58 -0.05 -0.80
N VAL A 76 -12.28 -0.30 -0.61
CA VAL A 76 -11.76 -1.64 -0.28
C VAL A 76 -12.37 -2.17 1.02
N MET A 77 -12.44 -1.32 2.04
CA MET A 77 -13.00 -1.70 3.35
C MET A 77 -14.51 -2.00 3.24
N ILE A 78 -15.26 -1.17 2.52
CA ILE A 78 -16.70 -1.36 2.29
C ILE A 78 -16.96 -2.66 1.52
N ILE A 79 -16.19 -2.93 0.46
CA ILE A 79 -16.30 -4.18 -0.31
C ILE A 79 -16.03 -5.39 0.61
N SER A 80 -15.00 -5.29 1.45
CA SER A 80 -14.66 -6.36 2.40
C SER A 80 -15.77 -6.62 3.43
N VAL A 81 -16.51 -5.59 3.85
CA VAL A 81 -17.66 -5.72 4.75
C VAL A 81 -18.88 -6.29 4.03
N LYS A 82 -19.08 -5.93 2.76
CA LYS A 82 -20.23 -6.39 1.96
C LYS A 82 -20.08 -7.84 1.49
N LEU A 83 -18.85 -8.33 1.33
CA LEU A 83 -18.54 -9.69 0.89
C LEU A 83 -17.66 -10.44 1.92
N PRO A 84 -18.14 -10.63 3.17
CA PRO A 84 -17.34 -11.19 4.26
C PRO A 84 -16.95 -12.66 4.05
N GLU A 85 -17.70 -13.38 3.20
CA GLU A 85 -17.40 -14.76 2.81
C GLU A 85 -16.16 -14.85 1.92
N HIS A 86 -15.90 -13.81 1.12
CA HIS A 86 -14.77 -13.76 0.18
C HIS A 86 -13.59 -12.95 0.72
N MET A 87 -13.83 -11.96 1.58
CA MET A 87 -12.81 -11.03 2.03
C MET A 87 -12.91 -10.75 3.52
N ASN A 88 -11.76 -10.76 4.21
CA ASN A 88 -11.70 -10.30 5.59
C ASN A 88 -11.27 -8.83 5.67
N ILE A 89 -12.05 -8.00 6.37
CA ILE A 89 -11.79 -6.56 6.52
C ILE A 89 -10.42 -6.25 7.15
N PHE A 90 -9.99 -7.01 8.17
CA PHE A 90 -8.70 -6.79 8.83
C PHE A 90 -7.53 -7.18 7.93
N ALA A 91 -7.69 -8.25 7.16
CA ALA A 91 -6.70 -8.64 6.16
C ALA A 91 -6.56 -7.57 5.07
N SER A 92 -7.69 -7.02 4.58
CA SER A 92 -7.70 -5.90 3.63
C SER A 92 -7.01 -4.65 4.19
N ALA A 93 -7.27 -4.31 5.46
CA ALA A 93 -6.59 -3.20 6.13
C ALA A 93 -5.07 -3.43 6.24
N ALA A 94 -4.64 -4.64 6.61
CA ALA A 94 -3.22 -5.01 6.63
C ALA A 94 -2.59 -4.88 5.24
N GLY A 95 -3.29 -5.32 4.19
CA GLY A 95 -2.88 -5.14 2.80
C GLY A 95 -2.71 -3.68 2.42
N LEU A 96 -3.66 -2.80 2.77
CA LEU A 96 -3.57 -1.35 2.49
C LEU A 96 -2.32 -0.71 3.13
N LEU A 97 -1.84 -1.26 4.24
CA LEU A 97 -0.65 -0.78 4.95
C LEU A 97 0.67 -1.32 4.37
N ILE A 98 0.65 -2.15 3.32
CA ILE A 98 1.84 -2.86 2.81
C ILE A 98 3.01 -1.94 2.47
N ILE A 99 2.74 -0.78 1.88
CA ILE A 99 3.77 0.20 1.52
C ILE A 99 4.38 0.83 2.77
N LYS A 100 3.55 1.19 3.76
CA LYS A 100 4.05 1.72 5.05
C LYS A 100 4.89 0.68 5.77
N MET A 101 4.42 -0.57 5.84
CA MET A 101 5.19 -1.68 6.42
C MET A 101 6.51 -1.88 5.68
N THR A 102 6.52 -1.83 4.35
CA THR A 102 7.74 -1.94 3.54
C THR A 102 8.75 -0.87 3.91
N ILE A 103 8.32 0.40 3.99
CA ILE A 103 9.19 1.53 4.34
C ILE A 103 9.71 1.39 5.78
N THR A 104 8.86 1.00 6.72
CA THR A 104 9.25 0.78 8.12
C THR A 104 10.27 -0.36 8.25
N VAL A 105 10.03 -1.50 7.59
CA VAL A 105 10.97 -2.63 7.59
C VAL A 105 12.29 -2.23 6.94
N GLU A 106 12.25 -1.50 5.82
CA GLU A 106 13.48 -1.01 5.18
C GLU A 106 14.27 -0.05 6.08
N ALA A 107 13.59 0.82 6.83
CA ALA A 107 14.23 1.74 7.78
C ALA A 107 14.86 1.03 8.98
N LEU A 108 14.28 -0.09 9.44
CA LEU A 108 14.79 -0.87 10.56
C LEU A 108 15.94 -1.81 10.17
N LEU A 109 16.04 -2.21 8.90
CA LEU A 109 17.09 -3.10 8.44
C LEU A 109 18.38 -2.31 8.15
N PRO A 110 19.53 -2.67 8.76
CA PRO A 110 20.78 -1.98 8.53
C PRO A 110 21.12 -1.96 7.02
N ARG A 111 21.70 -0.84 6.56
CA ARG A 111 22.28 -0.78 5.21
C ARG A 111 23.61 -1.52 5.26
N LYS A 112 23.76 -2.55 4.42
CA LYS A 112 25.06 -3.17 4.19
C LYS A 112 25.93 -2.11 3.51
N GLU A 113 27.10 -1.81 4.08
CA GLU A 113 28.11 -0.84 3.60
C GLU A 113 28.67 -1.13 2.19
N SER A 114 28.25 -2.21 1.52
CA SER A 114 28.84 -2.66 0.25
C SER A 114 28.22 -2.02 -1.00
N ASP A 115 27.39 -0.98 -0.87
CA ASP A 115 26.74 -0.27 -2.00
C ASP A 115 27.10 1.24 -2.00
N GLU A 116 28.34 1.59 -1.63
CA GLU A 116 28.97 2.89 -1.95
C GLU A 116 29.95 2.75 -3.11
#